data_AF-A0A3M7PFI9-F1
#
_entry.id   AF-A0A3M7PFI9-F1
#
_cell.length_a   1.000
_cell.length_b   1.000
_cell.length_c   1.000
_cell.angle_alpha   90.00
_cell.angle_beta   90.00
_cell.angle_gamma   90.00
#
_symmetry.space_group_name_H-M   'P 1'
#
loop_
_entity.id
_entity.type
_entity.pdbx_description
1 polymer ?
#
loop_
_entity_poly.entity_id
_entity_poly.type
_entity_poly.pdbx_seq_one_letter_code
_entity_poly.pdbx_strand_id
1 'polypeptide(L)'
;GNTVRTIAIDGTERLVRGQNCADTGLLIRIPVGPATLGRIMNVIGEPIDELGPITTVAYAPIHAEAPEFTEMSVELEILETGIKVVDLLAPH
;
A
#
# COMPACT_ATOMS: atom_id res chain seq x y z
N GLY A 1 17.13 -23.07 13.81
CA GLY A 1 15.72 -22.74 14.05
C GLY A 1 14.92 -23.21 12.85
N ASN A 2 13.85 -23.98 13.06
CA ASN A 2 13.04 -24.58 11.98
C ASN A 2 11.57 -24.08 12.05
N THR A 3 11.38 -22.82 12.44
CA THR A 3 10.06 -22.25 12.69
C THR A 3 10.07 -20.79 12.28
N VAL A 4 9.10 -20.40 11.46
CA VAL A 4 8.84 -19.02 11.06
C VAL A 4 7.58 -18.55 11.77
N ARG A 5 7.56 -17.31 12.24
CA ARG A 5 6.37 -16.68 12.84
C ARG A 5 5.83 -15.66 11.86
N THR A 6 4.54 -15.75 11.56
CA THR A 6 3.84 -14.86 10.62
C THR A 6 2.63 -14.23 11.31
N ILE A 7 2.16 -13.13 10.74
CA ILE A 7 0.91 -12.47 11.13
C ILE A 7 -0.08 -12.70 9.99
N ALA A 8 -1.28 -13.18 10.31
CA ALA A 8 -2.36 -13.25 9.34
C ALA A 8 -2.91 -11.83 9.11
N ILE A 9 -3.00 -11.43 7.84
CA ILE A 9 -3.48 -10.10 7.44
C ILE A 9 -5.00 -10.10 7.21
N ASP A 10 -5.60 -11.28 7.07
CA ASP A 10 -7.03 -11.49 6.87
C ASP A 10 -7.56 -12.55 7.86
N GLY A 11 -8.84 -12.88 7.74
CA GLY A 11 -9.55 -13.88 8.54
C GLY A 11 -8.75 -15.17 8.74
N THR A 12 -8.79 -15.68 9.97
CA THR A 12 -8.07 -16.90 10.38
C THR A 12 -9.01 -18.09 10.54
N GLU A 13 -10.28 -17.93 10.16
CA GLU A 13 -11.26 -18.98 10.18
C GLU A 13 -10.78 -20.15 9.32
N ARG A 14 -10.93 -21.37 9.85
CA ARG A 14 -10.57 -22.64 9.18
C ARG A 14 -9.06 -22.91 9.00
N LEU A 15 -8.16 -22.08 9.53
CA LEU A 15 -6.74 -22.47 9.62
C LEU A 15 -6.57 -23.68 10.53
N VAL A 16 -5.88 -24.71 10.04
CA VAL A 16 -5.63 -25.95 10.79
C VAL A 16 -4.15 -26.31 10.79
N ARG A 17 -3.72 -27.07 11.81
CA ARG A 17 -2.35 -27.57 11.90
C ARG A 17 -2.06 -28.53 10.76
N GLY A 18 -0.86 -28.42 10.18
CA GLY A 18 -0.43 -29.24 9.05
C GLY A 18 -0.94 -28.77 7.69
N GLN A 19 -1.67 -27.65 7.62
CA GLN A 19 -2.01 -27.01 6.37
C GLN A 19 -0.73 -26.57 5.64
N ASN A 20 -0.67 -26.83 4.33
CA ASN A 20 0.45 -26.42 3.50
C ASN A 20 0.47 -24.89 3.38
N CYS A 21 1.63 -24.30 3.63
CA CYS A 21 1.91 -22.89 3.40
C CYS A 21 3.00 -22.76 2.32
N ALA A 22 2.90 -21.75 1.48
CA ALA A 22 3.91 -21.44 0.48
C ALA A 22 4.52 -20.06 0.79
N ASP A 23 5.84 -19.98 0.71
CA ASP A 23 6.55 -18.71 0.66
C ASP A 23 6.53 -18.19 -0.78
N THR A 24 5.97 -17.01 -0.99
CA THR A 24 5.91 -16.37 -2.31
C THR A 24 7.27 -15.79 -2.72
N GLY A 25 8.23 -15.68 -1.79
CA GLY A 25 9.52 -15.04 -1.99
C GLY A 25 9.45 -13.52 -2.17
N LEU A 26 8.28 -12.94 -1.95
CA LEU A 26 7.99 -11.53 -2.18
C LEU A 26 7.47 -10.90 -0.90
N LEU A 27 7.79 -9.61 -0.72
CA LEU A 27 7.15 -8.77 0.27
C LEU A 27 5.65 -8.61 -0.05
N ILE A 28 4.87 -8.22 0.95
CA ILE A 28 3.51 -7.73 0.71
C ILE A 28 3.63 -6.53 -0.23
N ARG A 29 2.96 -6.64 -1.39
CA ARG A 29 2.97 -5.64 -2.45
C ARG A 29 1.56 -5.32 -2.91
N ILE A 30 1.33 -4.08 -3.29
CA ILE A 30 0.01 -3.57 -3.69
C ILE A 30 0.07 -3.05 -5.14
N PRO A 31 -1.05 -3.03 -5.88
CA PRO A 31 -1.10 -2.42 -7.20
C PRO A 31 -0.87 -0.92 -7.08
N VAL A 32 -0.10 -0.34 -8.00
CA VAL A 32 0.17 1.10 -8.05
C VAL A 32 -0.02 1.65 -9.48
N GLY A 33 -0.06 2.98 -9.58
CA GLY A 33 -0.17 3.70 -10.85
C GLY A 33 -1.62 4.03 -11.25
N PRO A 34 -1.83 4.57 -12.46
CA PRO A 34 -3.11 5.16 -12.85
C PRO A 34 -4.32 4.21 -12.79
N ALA A 35 -4.09 2.89 -12.89
CA ALA A 35 -5.13 1.88 -12.80
C ALA A 35 -5.83 1.84 -11.43
N THR A 36 -5.23 2.42 -10.39
CA THR A 36 -5.82 2.48 -9.04
C THR A 36 -6.70 3.71 -8.82
N LEU A 37 -6.68 4.69 -9.72
CA LEU A 37 -7.44 5.94 -9.56
C LEU A 37 -8.94 5.66 -9.58
N GLY A 38 -9.65 6.16 -8.56
CA GLY A 38 -11.09 5.95 -8.39
C GLY A 38 -11.49 4.56 -7.91
N ARG A 39 -10.52 3.70 -7.55
CA ARG A 39 -10.77 2.37 -7.00
C ARG A 39 -10.76 2.39 -5.48
N ILE A 40 -11.52 1.49 -4.85
CA ILE A 40 -11.46 1.22 -3.40
C ILE A 40 -10.84 -0.16 -3.21
N MET A 41 -9.78 -0.22 -2.41
CA MET A 41 -9.03 -1.46 -2.14
C MET A 41 -8.78 -1.64 -0.65
N ASN A 42 -8.55 -2.89 -0.23
CA ASN A 42 -8.15 -3.22 1.14
C ASN A 42 -6.63 -2.98 1.35
N VAL A 43 -6.16 -3.26 2.58
CA VAL A 43 -4.75 -3.03 2.99
C VAL A 43 -3.73 -3.90 2.26
N ILE A 44 -4.16 -4.98 1.61
CA ILE A 44 -3.31 -5.86 0.78
C ILE A 44 -3.47 -5.59 -0.72
N GLY A 45 -4.21 -4.54 -1.10
CA GLY A 45 -4.34 -4.09 -2.48
C GLY A 45 -5.40 -4.82 -3.30
N GLU A 46 -6.29 -5.59 -2.67
CA GLU A 46 -7.41 -6.24 -3.35
C GLU A 46 -8.60 -5.27 -3.48
N PRO A 47 -9.26 -5.21 -4.65
CA PRO A 47 -10.40 -4.32 -4.84
C PRO A 47 -11.62 -4.80 -4.03
N ILE A 48 -12.29 -3.86 -3.38
CA ILE A 48 -13.52 -4.09 -2.59
C ILE A 48 -14.71 -3.26 -3.10
N ASP A 49 -14.57 -2.66 -4.29
CA ASP A 49 -15.54 -1.75 -4.91
C ASP A 49 -16.53 -2.44 -5.87
N GLU A 50 -16.51 -3.78 -5.98
CA GLU A 50 -17.35 -4.55 -6.90
C GLU A 50 -17.15 -4.24 -8.41
N LEU A 51 -16.14 -3.44 -8.77
CA LEU A 51 -15.86 -3.06 -10.17
C LEU A 51 -14.95 -4.06 -10.91
N GLY A 52 -14.76 -5.25 -10.35
CA GLY A 52 -13.87 -6.28 -10.88
C GLY A 52 -12.38 -6.04 -10.55
N PRO A 53 -11.45 -6.75 -11.18
CA PRO A 53 -10.02 -6.67 -10.85
C PRO A 53 -9.39 -5.33 -11.26
N ILE A 54 -8.38 -4.88 -10.51
CA ILE A 54 -7.49 -3.78 -10.92
C ILE A 54 -6.45 -4.36 -11.89
N THR A 55 -6.57 -4.05 -13.17
CA THR A 55 -5.62 -4.54 -14.20
C THR A 55 -4.41 -3.62 -14.26
N THR A 56 -3.29 -4.05 -13.67
CA THR A 56 -2.01 -3.33 -13.71
C THR A 56 -0.84 -4.29 -13.78
N VAL A 57 0.28 -3.84 -14.35
CA VAL A 57 1.57 -4.53 -14.32
C VAL A 57 2.48 -3.98 -13.21
N ALA A 58 2.11 -2.85 -12.62
CA ALA A 58 2.92 -2.14 -11.62
C ALA A 58 2.46 -2.50 -10.21
N TYR A 59 3.39 -3.06 -9.43
CA TYR A 59 3.21 -3.39 -8.02
C TYR A 59 4.38 -2.84 -7.21
N ALA A 60 4.11 -2.30 -6.03
CA ALA A 60 5.13 -1.80 -5.11
C ALA A 60 5.01 -2.48 -3.74
N PRO A 61 6.14 -2.80 -3.07
CA PRO A 61 6.12 -3.32 -1.72
C PRO A 61 5.64 -2.27 -0.72
N ILE A 62 4.95 -2.68 0.35
CA ILE A 62 4.50 -1.74 1.41
C ILE A 62 5.65 -1.25 2.29
N HIS A 63 6.77 -1.96 2.27
CA HIS A 63 8.03 -1.54 2.89
C HIS A 63 9.03 -1.28 1.78
N ALA A 64 9.27 0.01 1.50
CA ALA A 64 10.30 0.49 0.60
C ALA A 64 11.24 1.39 1.39
N GLU A 65 12.51 1.41 0.99
CA GLU A 65 13.46 2.38 1.54
C GLU A 65 13.03 3.80 1.13
N ALA A 66 13.27 4.75 2.03
CA ALA A 66 13.05 6.15 1.70
C ALA A 66 14.04 6.60 0.62
N PRO A 67 13.69 7.61 -0.19
CA PRO A 67 14.62 8.20 -1.16
C PRO A 67 15.91 8.70 -0.48
N GLU A 68 17.01 8.73 -1.22
CA GLU A 68 18.25 9.30 -0.70
C GLU A 68 18.13 10.82 -0.51
N PHE A 69 18.90 11.40 0.43
CA PHE A 69 18.88 12.84 0.68
C PHE A 69 19.18 13.68 -0.56
N THR A 70 20.00 13.17 -1.48
CA THR A 70 20.32 13.79 -2.77
C THR A 70 19.17 13.79 -3.77
N GLU A 71 18.18 12.92 -3.58
CA GLU A 71 16.99 12.80 -4.44
C GLU A 71 15.79 13.59 -3.88
N MET A 72 15.88 14.08 -2.65
CA MET A 72 14.84 14.88 -2.03
C MET A 72 14.90 16.32 -2.55
N SER A 73 13.77 16.83 -3.05
CA SER A 73 13.64 18.26 -3.39
C SER A 73 13.52 19.10 -2.12
N VAL A 74 14.20 20.25 -2.10
CA VAL A 74 14.03 21.31 -1.10
C VAL A 74 13.04 22.39 -1.57
N GLU A 75 12.47 22.24 -2.76
CA GLU A 75 11.48 23.18 -3.29
C GLU A 75 10.19 23.11 -2.47
N LEU A 76 9.70 24.29 -2.10
CA LEU A 76 8.48 24.43 -1.32
C LEU A 76 7.32 24.54 -2.31
N GLU A 77 6.67 23.40 -2.59
CA GLU A 77 5.43 23.34 -3.35
C GLU A 77 4.25 23.51 -2.40
N ILE A 78 3.37 24.48 -2.69
CA ILE A 78 2.17 24.69 -1.87
C ILE A 78 1.03 23.80 -2.39
N LEU A 79 0.59 22.87 -1.55
CA LEU A 79 -0.61 22.07 -1.71
C LEU A 79 -1.83 22.85 -1.22
N GLU A 80 -2.54 23.48 -2.14
CA GLU A 80 -3.79 24.18 -1.84
C GLU A 80 -4.86 23.20 -1.33
N THR A 81 -5.38 23.45 -0.13
CA THR A 81 -6.43 22.61 0.47
C THR A 81 -7.84 23.09 0.09
N GLY A 82 -7.97 24.38 -0.27
CA GLY A 82 -9.25 25.06 -0.49
C GLY A 82 -9.92 25.51 0.82
N ILE A 83 -9.28 25.32 1.98
CA ILE A 83 -9.77 25.73 3.29
C ILE A 83 -9.09 27.03 3.67
N LYS A 84 -9.80 28.15 3.52
CA LYS A 84 -9.28 29.51 3.74
C LYS A 84 -8.42 29.69 5.00
N VAL A 85 -8.82 29.12 6.14
CA VAL A 85 -8.07 29.26 7.40
C VAL A 85 -6.75 28.49 7.35
N VAL A 86 -6.71 27.31 6.73
CA VAL A 86 -5.51 26.49 6.57
C VAL A 86 -4.58 27.15 5.57
N ASP A 87 -5.10 27.52 4.40
CA ASP A 87 -4.29 28.09 3.32
C ASP A 87 -3.69 29.46 3.69
N LEU A 88 -4.34 30.26 4.56
CA LEU A 88 -3.80 31.56 5.03
C LEU A 88 -2.83 31.47 6.22
N LEU A 89 -3.02 30.51 7.13
CA LEU A 89 -2.28 30.49 8.40
C LEU A 89 -1.19 29.41 8.44
N ALA A 90 -1.37 28.30 7.73
CA ALA A 90 -0.43 27.18 7.69
C ALA A 90 -0.54 26.42 6.34
N PRO A 91 -0.12 27.05 5.22
CA PRO A 91 -0.03 26.36 3.94
C PRO A 91 1.02 25.23 4.02
N HIS A 92 0.71 24.11 3.38
CA HIS A 92 1.55 22.91 3.32
C HIS A 92 2.01 22.63 1.91
#